data_AF-A0A2D4GP40-F1
#
_entry.id   AF-A0A2D4GP40-F1
#
_cell.length_a   1.000
_cell.length_b   1.000
_cell.length_c   1.000
_cell.angle_alpha   90.00
_cell.angle_beta   90.00
_cell.angle_gamma   90.00
#
_symmetry.space_group_name_H-M   'P 1'
#
loop_
_entity.id
_entity.type
_entity.pdbx_description
1 polymer ?
#
loop_
_entity_poly.entity_id
_entity_poly.type
_entity_poly.pdbx_seq_one_letter_code
_entity_poly.pdbx_strand_id
1 'polypeptide(L)'
;EQQPVATLVPKKKDRRIFSGTCPDPKCQARLFFPAHGPLSSGSIECTDCGQRHEQRQLLGVEEVTDPDLVLHNLLRNALLGVSGAGPPRKNTELVKVMGLSNYHCKLLSPILARYGMDKQTGKAKLLTEMNQGDVFDCALLGDRAFLIEPEHVDTVGYGKDRSGSLLYLQDTLEDIKKANNSQECLIPVHVDGDGHCLVHAISRALVGRELFWHALRENLKKHFMENLSRYKALFHDFIDAAEWEDIINECDPLFIPPEGVPMGLRNIHIFGLANVLHRPIILLDSLSGMRSSGDYSATFLPGLIPEEKCMGKDGMLNKPICIAWSSSGRNHYIPLVGIKGAALPKLPMKLLPKAWGVPQN
;
A
#
# COMPACT_ATOMS: atom_id res chain seq x y z
N GLU A 1 -24.94 -48.41 38.14
CA GLU A 1 -25.30 -47.83 36.83
C GLU A 1 -24.38 -46.67 36.51
N GLN A 2 -23.56 -46.81 35.47
CA GLN A 2 -22.83 -45.70 34.88
C GLN A 2 -23.02 -45.83 33.36
N GLN A 3 -23.75 -44.87 32.78
CA GLN A 3 -23.94 -44.76 31.35
C GLN A 3 -22.60 -44.38 30.68
N PRO A 4 -22.23 -44.96 29.53
CA PRO A 4 -21.07 -44.50 28.80
C PRO A 4 -21.40 -43.19 28.07
N VAL A 5 -20.56 -42.17 28.31
CA VAL A 5 -20.55 -40.89 27.61
C VAL A 5 -20.22 -41.13 26.13
N ALA A 6 -21.16 -40.78 25.26
CA ALA A 6 -20.98 -40.83 23.81
C ALA A 6 -19.85 -39.88 23.39
N THR A 7 -18.75 -40.46 22.89
CA THR A 7 -17.64 -39.73 22.30
C THR A 7 -18.10 -39.17 20.95
N LEU A 8 -18.34 -37.87 20.88
CA LEU A 8 -18.62 -37.17 19.61
C LEU A 8 -17.36 -37.21 18.74
N VAL A 9 -17.37 -38.10 17.75
CA VAL A 9 -16.38 -38.12 16.66
C VAL A 9 -16.53 -36.80 15.89
N PRO A 10 -15.46 -36.00 15.72
CA PRO A 10 -15.53 -34.81 14.88
C PRO A 10 -15.86 -35.24 13.45
N LYS A 11 -17.01 -34.82 12.93
CA LYS A 11 -17.40 -35.06 11.53
C LYS A 11 -16.27 -34.54 10.63
N LYS A 12 -15.64 -35.43 9.86
CA LYS A 12 -14.69 -35.06 8.80
C LYS A 12 -15.34 -33.94 7.97
N LYS A 13 -14.69 -32.77 7.92
CA LYS A 13 -15.10 -31.69 7.01
C LYS A 13 -15.02 -32.23 5.59
N ASP A 14 -16.15 -32.28 4.91
CA ASP A 14 -16.20 -32.62 3.49
C ASP A 14 -15.42 -31.53 2.72
N ARG A 15 -14.29 -31.93 2.10
CA ARG A 15 -13.35 -31.01 1.43
C ARG A 15 -13.68 -30.79 -0.04
N ARG A 16 -14.79 -31.37 -0.53
CA ARG A 16 -15.20 -31.23 -1.94
C ARG A 16 -15.61 -29.79 -2.24
N ILE A 17 -15.17 -29.30 -3.40
CA ILE A 17 -15.54 -27.99 -3.94
C ILE A 17 -16.47 -28.21 -5.12
N PHE A 18 -17.53 -27.42 -5.17
CA PHE A 18 -18.49 -27.39 -6.26
C PHE A 18 -18.38 -26.07 -7.02
N SER A 19 -18.72 -26.09 -8.31
CA SER A 19 -18.94 -24.90 -9.11
C SER A 19 -20.39 -24.81 -9.55
N GLY A 20 -20.94 -23.62 -9.67
CA GLY A 20 -22.29 -23.36 -10.18
C GLY A 20 -22.39 -21.95 -10.73
N THR A 21 -23.42 -21.65 -11.50
CA THR A 21 -23.57 -20.39 -12.24
C THR A 21 -24.58 -19.47 -11.55
N CYS A 22 -24.25 -18.17 -11.48
CA CYS A 22 -25.12 -17.14 -10.94
C CYS A 22 -26.47 -17.14 -11.71
N PRO A 23 -27.61 -17.22 -11.01
CA PRO A 23 -28.92 -17.29 -11.67
C PRO A 23 -29.37 -15.95 -12.29
N ASP A 24 -28.69 -14.84 -11.99
CA ASP A 24 -28.97 -13.56 -12.64
C ASP A 24 -28.66 -13.65 -14.15
N PRO A 25 -29.66 -13.47 -15.03
CA PRO A 25 -29.48 -13.56 -16.48
C PRO A 25 -28.46 -12.57 -17.05
N LYS A 26 -28.20 -11.45 -16.36
CA LYS A 26 -27.22 -10.44 -16.79
C LYS A 26 -25.80 -10.74 -16.31
N CYS A 27 -25.64 -11.56 -15.28
CA CYS A 27 -24.34 -11.87 -14.69
C CYS A 27 -23.80 -13.21 -15.20
N GLN A 28 -24.54 -14.31 -14.98
CA GLN A 28 -24.13 -15.67 -15.37
C GLN A 28 -22.69 -16.04 -14.94
N ALA A 29 -22.15 -15.41 -13.91
CA ALA A 29 -20.80 -15.68 -13.45
C ALA A 29 -20.71 -17.06 -12.81
N ARG A 30 -19.61 -17.78 -13.07
CA ARG A 30 -19.32 -19.08 -12.44
C ARG A 30 -18.75 -18.87 -11.04
N LEU A 31 -19.38 -19.49 -10.06
CA LEU A 31 -19.12 -19.39 -8.63
C LEU A 31 -18.62 -20.73 -8.09
N PHE A 32 -17.77 -20.69 -7.06
CA PHE A 32 -17.16 -21.88 -6.46
C PHE A 32 -17.39 -21.91 -4.94
N PHE A 33 -17.82 -23.04 -4.40
CA PHE A 33 -18.22 -23.16 -2.99
C PHE A 33 -17.93 -24.56 -2.42
N PRO A 34 -17.63 -24.67 -1.11
CA PRO A 34 -17.43 -25.96 -0.46
C PRO A 34 -18.77 -26.69 -0.26
N ALA A 35 -18.71 -28.03 -0.25
CA ALA A 35 -19.86 -28.91 -0.04
C ALA A 35 -20.72 -28.48 1.16
N HIS A 36 -20.10 -28.28 2.33
CA HIS A 36 -20.75 -27.91 3.58
C HIS A 36 -19.91 -26.87 4.35
N GLY A 37 -20.37 -25.61 4.38
CA GLY A 37 -19.82 -24.58 5.27
C GLY A 37 -20.33 -24.76 6.72
N PRO A 38 -19.61 -24.26 7.74
CA PRO A 38 -20.08 -24.36 9.12
C PRO A 38 -21.27 -23.43 9.36
N LEU A 39 -22.39 -24.03 9.78
CA LEU A 39 -23.56 -23.43 10.44
C LEU A 39 -24.48 -22.54 9.59
N SER A 40 -25.55 -23.19 9.11
CA SER A 40 -26.85 -22.67 8.65
C SER A 40 -26.87 -21.78 7.41
N SER A 41 -27.60 -22.25 6.37
CA SER A 41 -27.85 -21.63 5.06
C SER A 41 -26.59 -21.43 4.20
N GLY A 42 -26.29 -22.41 3.35
CA GLY A 42 -25.25 -22.34 2.32
C GLY A 42 -25.54 -21.23 1.31
N SER A 43 -25.29 -19.99 1.70
CA SER A 43 -25.44 -18.79 0.89
C SER A 43 -24.07 -18.34 0.42
N ILE A 44 -23.96 -18.09 -0.88
CA ILE A 44 -22.77 -17.60 -1.57
C ILE A 44 -23.08 -16.26 -2.21
N GLU A 45 -22.15 -15.32 -2.05
CA GLU A 45 -22.18 -14.04 -2.75
C GLU A 45 -21.51 -14.17 -4.11
N CYS A 46 -22.18 -13.69 -5.16
CA CYS A 46 -21.62 -13.65 -6.50
C CYS A 46 -20.52 -12.59 -6.57
N THR A 47 -19.29 -13.00 -6.80
CA THR A 47 -18.12 -12.08 -6.84
C THR A 47 -18.16 -11.05 -7.97
N ASP A 48 -19.11 -11.16 -8.89
CA ASP A 48 -19.22 -10.31 -10.08
C ASP A 48 -20.37 -9.30 -9.93
N CYS A 49 -21.59 -9.75 -9.60
CA CYS A 49 -22.74 -8.84 -9.41
C CYS A 49 -23.06 -8.49 -7.94
N GLY A 50 -22.37 -9.09 -6.96
CA GLY A 50 -22.57 -8.84 -5.52
C GLY A 50 -23.86 -9.41 -4.92
N GLN A 51 -24.70 -10.09 -5.70
CA GLN A 51 -25.93 -10.70 -5.19
C GLN A 51 -25.63 -11.96 -4.36
N ARG A 52 -26.39 -12.19 -3.29
CA ARG A 52 -26.31 -13.41 -2.49
C ARG A 52 -27.34 -14.42 -2.96
N HIS A 53 -26.89 -15.63 -3.23
CA HIS A 53 -27.70 -16.77 -3.66
C HIS A 53 -27.56 -17.90 -2.66
N GLU A 54 -28.57 -18.74 -2.52
CA GLU A 54 -28.38 -20.04 -1.89
C GLU A 54 -27.69 -21.00 -2.89
N GLN A 55 -26.82 -21.88 -2.41
CA GLN A 55 -26.09 -22.84 -3.25
C GLN A 55 -27.03 -23.68 -4.13
N ARG A 56 -28.23 -24.02 -3.63
CA ARG A 56 -29.27 -24.75 -4.37
C ARG A 56 -29.92 -23.96 -5.52
N GLN A 57 -29.77 -22.64 -5.53
CA GLN A 57 -30.31 -21.75 -6.56
C GLN A 57 -29.31 -21.48 -7.69
N LEU A 58 -28.08 -21.98 -7.57
CA LEU A 58 -27.08 -21.87 -8.62
C LEU A 58 -27.37 -22.85 -9.76
N LEU A 59 -27.14 -22.41 -10.99
CA LEU A 59 -27.41 -23.20 -12.19
C LEU A 59 -26.20 -24.08 -12.52
N GLY A 60 -26.43 -25.33 -12.93
CA GLY A 60 -25.36 -26.23 -13.40
C GLY A 60 -24.32 -26.55 -12.33
N VAL A 61 -24.76 -26.96 -11.13
CA VAL A 61 -23.85 -27.30 -10.04
C VAL A 61 -23.10 -28.60 -10.33
N GLU A 62 -21.77 -28.55 -10.32
CA GLU A 62 -20.88 -29.69 -10.57
C GLU A 62 -19.72 -29.74 -9.58
N GLU A 63 -19.20 -30.94 -9.28
CA GLU A 63 -18.02 -31.12 -8.43
C GLU A 63 -16.75 -30.78 -9.21
N VAL A 64 -15.86 -29.99 -8.61
CA VAL A 64 -14.57 -29.61 -9.19
C VAL A 64 -13.51 -30.57 -8.70
N THR A 65 -12.92 -31.33 -9.64
CA THR A 65 -11.88 -32.34 -9.37
C THR A 65 -10.48 -31.87 -9.73
N ASP A 66 -10.34 -30.77 -10.46
CA ASP A 66 -9.05 -30.19 -10.87
C ASP A 66 -8.33 -29.50 -9.69
N PRO A 67 -7.16 -29.99 -9.24
CA PRO A 67 -6.41 -29.43 -8.12
C PRO A 67 -5.97 -27.98 -8.33
N ASP A 68 -5.59 -27.59 -9.55
CA ASP A 68 -5.14 -26.23 -9.86
C ASP A 68 -6.31 -25.26 -9.84
N LEU A 69 -7.47 -25.69 -10.36
CA LEU A 69 -8.72 -24.93 -10.29
C LEU A 69 -9.19 -24.79 -8.83
N VAL A 70 -9.07 -25.85 -8.04
CA VAL A 70 -9.39 -25.86 -6.60
C VAL A 70 -8.48 -24.89 -5.85
N LEU A 71 -7.17 -24.95 -6.06
CA LEU A 71 -6.20 -24.06 -5.42
C LEU A 71 -6.42 -22.60 -5.84
N HIS A 72 -6.58 -22.34 -7.13
CA HIS A 72 -6.91 -21.02 -7.67
C HIS A 72 -8.16 -20.45 -7.02
N ASN A 73 -9.21 -21.26 -6.84
CA ASN A 73 -10.46 -20.81 -6.22
C ASN A 73 -10.38 -20.68 -4.70
N LEU A 74 -9.61 -21.53 -4.01
CA LEU A 74 -9.33 -21.36 -2.59
C LEU A 74 -8.57 -20.06 -2.33
N LEU A 75 -7.56 -19.77 -3.15
CA LEU A 75 -6.84 -18.50 -3.13
C LEU A 75 -7.77 -17.35 -3.48
N ARG A 76 -8.58 -17.47 -4.53
CA ARG A 76 -9.58 -16.46 -4.91
C ARG A 76 -10.57 -16.19 -3.78
N ASN A 77 -11.09 -17.19 -3.10
CA ASN A 77 -12.05 -17.03 -2.01
C ASN A 77 -11.40 -16.49 -0.73
N ALA A 78 -10.17 -16.90 -0.43
CA ALA A 78 -9.40 -16.38 0.70
C ALA A 78 -8.98 -14.91 0.49
N LEU A 79 -8.56 -14.56 -0.73
CA LEU A 79 -8.24 -13.20 -1.13
C LEU A 79 -9.52 -12.35 -1.14
N LEU A 80 -10.55 -12.77 -1.86
CA LEU A 80 -11.79 -12.01 -2.03
C LEU A 80 -12.70 -11.99 -0.79
N GLY A 81 -12.35 -12.67 0.30
CA GLY A 81 -13.06 -12.60 1.58
C GLY A 81 -14.39 -13.37 1.62
N VAL A 82 -14.57 -14.39 0.79
CA VAL A 82 -15.80 -15.21 0.77
C VAL A 82 -15.71 -16.29 1.85
N SER A 83 -15.78 -15.87 3.10
CA SER A 83 -16.02 -16.78 4.24
C SER A 83 -17.24 -16.28 4.98
N GLY A 84 -18.36 -16.99 4.79
CA GLY A 84 -19.62 -16.75 5.48
C GLY A 84 -19.56 -17.04 6.98
N ALA A 85 -18.81 -16.24 7.73
CA ALA A 85 -18.77 -16.27 9.18
C ALA A 85 -18.98 -14.85 9.73
N GLY A 86 -20.26 -14.48 9.85
CA GLY A 86 -20.72 -13.32 10.61
C GLY A 86 -20.45 -11.95 10.00
N PRO A 87 -21.07 -10.89 10.54
CA PRO A 87 -20.79 -9.53 10.12
C PRO A 87 -19.29 -9.25 10.31
N PRO A 88 -18.62 -8.59 9.34
CA PRO A 88 -17.20 -8.32 9.47
C PRO A 88 -16.99 -7.54 10.78
N ARG A 89 -16.15 -8.09 11.66
CA ARG A 89 -15.47 -7.23 12.65
C ARG A 89 -14.90 -6.06 11.86
N LYS A 90 -15.07 -4.83 12.34
CA LYS A 90 -14.65 -3.55 11.73
C LYS A 90 -13.16 -3.52 11.38
N ASN A 91 -12.69 -4.35 10.45
CA ASN A 91 -11.32 -4.39 9.99
C ASN A 91 -11.27 -3.61 8.68
N THR A 92 -10.78 -2.38 8.78
CA THR A 92 -10.65 -1.44 7.67
C THR A 92 -9.76 -1.97 6.54
N GLU A 93 -8.89 -2.93 6.85
CA GLU A 93 -7.97 -3.58 5.92
C GLU A 93 -8.65 -4.42 4.81
N LEU A 94 -9.90 -4.86 5.05
CA LEU A 94 -10.69 -5.66 4.10
C LEU A 94 -11.60 -4.80 3.20
N VAL A 95 -11.67 -3.48 3.43
CA VAL A 95 -12.47 -2.57 2.60
C VAL A 95 -11.87 -2.55 1.19
N LYS A 96 -12.65 -3.00 0.20
CA LYS A 96 -12.25 -3.00 -1.20
C LYS A 96 -12.59 -1.66 -1.82
N VAL A 97 -11.60 -1.05 -2.45
CA VAL A 97 -11.78 0.14 -3.30
C VAL A 97 -11.24 -0.18 -4.67
N MET A 98 -12.05 0.03 -5.72
CA MET A 98 -11.64 -0.23 -7.10
C MET A 98 -11.03 -1.65 -7.25
N GLY A 99 -11.71 -2.64 -6.65
CA GLY A 99 -11.39 -4.08 -6.76
C GLY A 99 -10.38 -4.65 -5.76
N LEU A 100 -9.62 -3.85 -5.01
CA LEU A 100 -8.60 -4.34 -4.07
C LEU A 100 -8.75 -3.70 -2.67
N SER A 101 -8.42 -4.46 -1.63
CA SER A 101 -8.25 -3.93 -0.27
C SER A 101 -6.78 -3.82 0.11
N ASN A 102 -6.46 -3.19 1.25
CA ASN A 102 -5.09 -3.15 1.76
C ASN A 102 -4.53 -4.56 2.02
N TYR A 103 -5.35 -5.47 2.56
CA TYR A 103 -4.98 -6.88 2.71
C TYR A 103 -4.54 -7.53 1.39
N HIS A 104 -5.30 -7.30 0.30
CA HIS A 104 -4.90 -7.79 -1.02
C HIS A 104 -3.58 -7.18 -1.48
N CYS A 105 -3.37 -5.87 -1.24
CA CYS A 105 -2.12 -5.21 -1.60
C CYS A 105 -0.94 -5.86 -0.88
N LYS A 106 -1.09 -6.22 0.40
CA LYS A 106 -0.04 -6.92 1.17
C LYS A 106 0.33 -8.26 0.57
N LEU A 107 -0.67 -9.05 0.20
CA LEU A 107 -0.44 -10.38 -0.39
C LEU A 107 0.11 -10.32 -1.82
N LEU A 108 -0.34 -9.36 -2.61
CA LEU A 108 0.03 -9.26 -4.03
C LEU A 108 1.36 -8.54 -4.25
N SER A 109 1.77 -7.61 -3.37
CA SER A 109 2.97 -6.79 -3.57
C SER A 109 4.25 -7.62 -3.80
N PRO A 110 4.56 -8.67 -3.02
CA PRO A 110 5.77 -9.48 -3.26
C PRO A 110 5.75 -10.20 -4.62
N ILE A 111 4.57 -10.64 -5.06
CA ILE A 111 4.40 -11.29 -6.36
C ILE A 111 4.61 -10.26 -7.47
N LEU A 112 3.96 -9.11 -7.39
CA LEU A 112 4.06 -8.05 -8.40
C LEU A 112 5.44 -7.38 -8.43
N ALA A 113 6.22 -7.50 -7.36
CA ALA A 113 7.61 -7.07 -7.36
C ALA A 113 8.49 -7.93 -8.28
N ARG A 114 8.10 -9.17 -8.60
CA ARG A 114 8.91 -10.14 -9.36
C ARG A 114 8.26 -10.62 -10.67
N TYR A 115 6.95 -10.43 -10.82
CA TYR A 115 6.18 -10.89 -11.97
C TYR A 115 5.51 -9.72 -12.70
N GLY A 116 5.51 -9.80 -14.03
CA GLY A 116 4.78 -8.91 -14.93
C GLY A 116 3.78 -9.69 -15.79
N MET A 117 2.89 -8.97 -16.46
CA MET A 117 1.99 -9.55 -17.44
C MET A 117 2.59 -9.42 -18.84
N ASP A 118 2.86 -10.54 -19.50
CA ASP A 118 3.22 -10.57 -20.91
C ASP A 118 1.99 -10.24 -21.76
N LYS A 119 2.01 -9.07 -22.40
CA LYS A 119 0.88 -8.57 -23.19
C LYS A 119 0.59 -9.41 -24.43
N GLN A 120 1.56 -10.16 -24.96
CA GLN A 120 1.35 -10.99 -26.15
C GLN A 120 0.62 -12.28 -25.79
N THR A 121 1.00 -12.90 -24.67
CA THR A 121 0.45 -14.20 -24.25
C THR A 121 -0.68 -14.08 -23.24
N GLY A 122 -0.83 -12.91 -22.61
CA GLY A 122 -1.77 -12.69 -21.51
C GLY A 122 -1.41 -13.45 -20.23
N LYS A 123 -0.19 -13.98 -20.12
CA LYS A 123 0.27 -14.78 -18.97
C LYS A 123 1.19 -13.98 -18.07
N ALA A 124 1.16 -14.28 -16.78
CA ALA A 124 2.16 -13.79 -15.84
C ALA A 124 3.51 -14.46 -16.12
N LYS A 125 4.59 -13.68 -16.14
CA LYS A 125 5.98 -14.13 -16.31
C LYS A 125 6.89 -13.42 -15.33
N LEU A 126 8.05 -14.00 -15.06
CA LEU A 126 9.07 -13.32 -14.29
C LEU A 126 9.55 -12.07 -15.03
N LEU A 127 9.84 -11.01 -14.29
CA LEU A 127 10.38 -9.77 -14.87
C LEU A 127 11.73 -10.04 -15.57
N THR A 128 12.52 -10.99 -15.07
CA THR A 128 13.78 -11.42 -15.70
C THR A 128 13.57 -12.03 -17.07
N GLU A 129 12.56 -12.89 -17.23
CA GLU A 129 12.17 -13.48 -18.52
C GLU A 129 11.67 -12.41 -19.52
N MET A 130 11.17 -11.29 -19.00
CA MET A 130 10.72 -10.14 -19.79
C MET A 130 11.82 -9.10 -20.03
N ASN A 131 13.06 -9.34 -19.59
CA ASN A 131 14.18 -8.39 -19.61
C ASN A 131 13.88 -7.08 -18.86
N GLN A 132 13.12 -7.16 -17.77
CA GLN A 132 12.73 -6.03 -16.91
C GLN A 132 13.47 -6.01 -15.56
N GLY A 133 14.51 -6.82 -15.42
CA GLY A 133 15.31 -6.96 -14.19
C GLY A 133 14.70 -7.91 -13.17
N ASP A 134 15.37 -8.05 -12.03
CA ASP A 134 14.97 -9.00 -10.97
C ASP A 134 13.79 -8.49 -10.13
N VAL A 135 13.67 -7.17 -9.98
CA VAL A 135 12.63 -6.47 -9.20
C VAL A 135 12.00 -5.42 -10.10
N PHE A 136 10.70 -5.18 -9.94
CA PHE A 136 10.01 -4.07 -10.57
C PHE A 136 10.74 -2.75 -10.30
N ASP A 137 11.15 -2.05 -11.36
CA ASP A 137 11.83 -0.77 -11.26
C ASP A 137 10.86 0.33 -10.80
N CYS A 138 11.06 0.79 -9.56
CA CYS A 138 10.20 1.83 -8.97
C CYS A 138 10.40 3.21 -9.61
N ALA A 139 11.49 3.47 -10.34
CA ALA A 139 11.67 4.73 -11.08
C ALA A 139 10.57 4.92 -12.14
N LEU A 140 9.96 3.82 -12.64
CA LEU A 140 8.82 3.84 -13.56
C LEU A 140 7.53 4.44 -12.97
N LEU A 141 7.51 4.68 -11.66
CA LEU A 141 6.41 5.34 -10.96
C LEU A 141 6.67 6.84 -10.74
N GLY A 142 7.87 7.35 -11.04
CA GLY A 142 8.30 8.71 -10.71
C GLY A 142 7.38 9.80 -11.25
N ASP A 143 6.78 9.60 -12.42
CA ASP A 143 5.86 10.55 -13.05
C ASP A 143 4.40 10.46 -12.57
N ARG A 144 4.08 9.51 -11.68
CA ARG A 144 2.70 9.24 -11.25
C ARG A 144 2.33 10.00 -9.98
N ALA A 145 1.24 10.73 -9.97
CA ALA A 145 0.69 11.34 -8.77
C ALA A 145 -0.77 10.92 -8.62
N PHE A 146 -1.11 10.26 -7.51
CA PHE A 146 -2.48 9.88 -7.23
C PHE A 146 -3.30 11.09 -6.79
N LEU A 147 -4.47 11.23 -7.39
CA LEU A 147 -5.51 12.13 -6.94
C LEU A 147 -6.71 11.28 -6.54
N ILE A 148 -7.20 11.48 -5.33
CA ILE A 148 -8.35 10.72 -4.82
C ILE A 148 -9.63 11.19 -5.52
N GLU A 149 -10.48 10.24 -5.90
CA GLU A 149 -11.82 10.54 -6.38
C GLU A 149 -12.67 11.10 -5.23
N PRO A 150 -13.46 12.18 -5.44
CA PRO A 150 -14.29 12.77 -4.39
C PRO A 150 -15.18 11.76 -3.65
N GLU A 151 -15.74 10.78 -4.36
CA GLU A 151 -16.61 9.74 -3.80
C GLU A 151 -15.87 8.77 -2.84
N HIS A 152 -14.54 8.71 -2.90
CA HIS A 152 -13.70 7.84 -2.08
C HIS A 152 -13.10 8.55 -0.86
N VAL A 153 -13.28 9.87 -0.75
CA VAL A 153 -12.67 10.70 0.31
C VAL A 153 -13.08 10.25 1.70
N ASP A 154 -14.32 9.84 1.90
CA ASP A 154 -14.82 9.45 3.22
C ASP A 154 -14.82 7.92 3.45
N THR A 155 -14.29 7.14 2.49
CA THR A 155 -14.22 5.68 2.61
C THR A 155 -13.29 5.27 3.75
N VAL A 156 -13.84 4.60 4.77
CA VAL A 156 -13.08 4.16 5.94
C VAL A 156 -11.98 3.18 5.52
N GLY A 157 -10.74 3.41 5.98
CA GLY A 157 -9.58 2.58 5.63
C GLY A 157 -8.95 2.88 4.28
N TYR A 158 -9.54 3.81 3.51
CA TYR A 158 -9.02 4.17 2.19
C TYR A 158 -8.88 5.68 1.99
N GLY A 159 -9.91 6.46 2.33
CA GLY A 159 -9.93 7.91 2.22
C GLY A 159 -9.24 8.59 3.40
N LYS A 160 -9.84 9.66 3.91
CA LYS A 160 -9.32 10.47 5.00
C LYS A 160 -8.94 9.60 6.21
N ASP A 161 -7.73 9.80 6.71
CA ASP A 161 -7.29 9.16 7.94
C ASP A 161 -8.16 9.60 9.13
N ARG A 162 -8.50 8.65 9.99
CA ARG A 162 -9.34 8.88 11.18
C ARG A 162 -8.62 8.56 12.49
N SER A 163 -7.32 8.25 12.44
CA SER A 163 -6.53 7.83 13.61
C SER A 163 -6.02 8.99 14.47
N GLY A 164 -6.27 10.24 14.05
CA GLY A 164 -5.91 11.46 14.77
C GLY A 164 -5.09 12.45 13.95
N SER A 165 -4.63 12.07 12.76
CA SER A 165 -3.82 12.94 11.90
C SER A 165 -4.52 14.24 11.50
N LEU A 166 -5.83 14.20 11.30
CA LEU A 166 -6.63 15.40 10.98
C LEU A 166 -6.52 16.46 12.08
N LEU A 167 -6.53 16.04 13.35
CA LEU A 167 -6.37 16.95 14.48
C LEU A 167 -4.92 17.42 14.60
N TYR A 168 -3.98 16.49 14.46
CA TYR A 168 -2.56 16.79 14.59
C TYR A 168 -2.04 17.76 13.51
N LEU A 169 -2.49 17.58 12.28
CA LEU A 169 -2.09 18.40 11.12
C LEU A 169 -3.04 19.58 10.88
N GLN A 170 -4.02 19.82 11.75
CA GLN A 170 -5.12 20.77 11.52
C GLN A 170 -4.60 22.14 11.07
N ASP A 171 -3.67 22.74 11.81
CA ASP A 171 -3.14 24.07 11.49
C ASP A 171 -2.33 24.08 10.18
N THR A 172 -1.56 23.02 9.93
CA THR A 172 -0.79 22.86 8.68
C THR A 172 -1.75 22.78 7.48
N LEU A 173 -2.79 21.95 7.57
CA LEU A 173 -3.80 21.78 6.52
C LEU A 173 -4.63 23.05 6.31
N GLU A 174 -4.94 23.79 7.37
CA GLU A 174 -5.66 25.06 7.29
C GLU A 174 -4.81 26.15 6.60
N ASP A 175 -3.51 26.22 6.87
CA ASP A 175 -2.59 27.11 6.16
C ASP A 175 -2.48 26.78 4.67
N ILE A 176 -2.45 25.49 4.32
CA ILE A 176 -2.50 25.03 2.92
C ILE A 176 -3.82 25.44 2.29
N LYS A 177 -4.95 25.17 2.94
CA LYS A 177 -6.29 25.53 2.47
C LYS A 177 -6.41 27.02 2.17
N LYS A 178 -5.94 27.89 3.07
CA LYS A 178 -5.91 29.35 2.88
C LYS A 178 -5.09 29.77 1.66
N ALA A 179 -3.93 29.13 1.43
CA ALA A 179 -3.10 29.38 0.25
C ALA A 179 -3.75 28.93 -1.07
N ASN A 180 -4.81 28.11 -1.00
CA ASN A 180 -5.53 27.56 -2.14
C ASN A 180 -6.98 28.06 -2.19
N ASN A 181 -7.18 29.37 -2.04
CA ASN A 181 -8.50 30.03 -2.12
C ASN A 181 -9.52 29.47 -1.11
N SER A 182 -9.04 29.07 0.07
CA SER A 182 -9.86 28.44 1.12
C SER A 182 -10.52 27.11 0.70
N GLN A 183 -10.00 26.44 -0.33
CA GLN A 183 -10.46 25.14 -0.79
C GLN A 183 -9.58 24.01 -0.24
N GLU A 184 -10.22 22.93 0.22
CA GLU A 184 -9.51 21.71 0.62
C GLU A 184 -8.97 21.03 -0.64
N CYS A 185 -7.66 21.15 -0.88
CA CYS A 185 -7.01 20.61 -2.07
C CYS A 185 -6.06 19.44 -1.77
N LEU A 186 -5.66 19.26 -0.50
CA LEU A 186 -4.82 18.16 -0.01
C LEU A 186 -5.51 17.52 1.19
N ILE A 187 -5.54 16.19 1.21
CA ILE A 187 -6.13 15.44 2.33
C ILE A 187 -5.14 14.40 2.87
N PRO A 188 -5.05 14.24 4.21
CA PRO A 188 -4.34 13.12 4.82
C PRO A 188 -5.13 11.83 4.60
N VAL A 189 -4.52 10.85 3.94
CA VAL A 189 -5.16 9.58 3.62
C VAL A 189 -4.66 8.47 4.55
N HIS A 190 -5.56 7.54 4.91
CA HIS A 190 -5.27 6.38 5.74
C HIS A 190 -4.10 5.54 5.17
N VAL A 191 -3.27 5.00 6.06
CA VAL A 191 -2.23 4.01 5.79
C VAL A 191 -2.23 3.00 6.94
N ASP A 192 -2.02 1.73 6.64
CA ASP A 192 -1.92 0.68 7.66
C ASP A 192 -0.63 0.81 8.51
N GLY A 193 -0.77 0.61 9.82
CA GLY A 193 0.31 0.69 10.81
C GLY A 193 1.01 -0.64 11.08
N ASP A 194 1.45 -1.33 10.03
CA ASP A 194 2.08 -2.66 10.10
C ASP A 194 3.62 -2.64 10.04
N GLY A 195 4.23 -1.47 10.25
CA GLY A 195 5.69 -1.27 10.15
C GLY A 195 6.19 -0.90 8.75
N HIS A 196 5.32 -0.87 7.74
CA HIS A 196 5.67 -0.43 6.38
C HIS A 196 5.07 0.93 6.00
N CYS A 197 4.61 1.72 6.98
CA CYS A 197 3.86 2.96 6.75
C CYS A 197 4.52 3.97 5.81
N LEU A 198 5.86 4.10 5.82
CA LEU A 198 6.56 4.99 4.87
C LEU A 198 6.33 4.58 3.40
N VAL A 199 6.60 3.31 3.08
CA VAL A 199 6.47 2.80 1.70
C VAL A 199 5.00 2.64 1.31
N HIS A 200 4.10 2.38 2.26
CA HIS A 200 2.65 2.44 2.06
C HIS A 200 2.20 3.86 1.69
N ALA A 201 2.66 4.87 2.43
CA ALA A 201 2.33 6.27 2.16
C ALA A 201 2.83 6.70 0.78
N ILE A 202 4.08 6.37 0.44
CA ILE A 202 4.65 6.65 -0.88
C ILE A 202 3.87 5.93 -1.98
N SER A 203 3.60 4.63 -1.82
CA SER A 203 2.82 3.86 -2.80
C SER A 203 1.42 4.48 -3.00
N ARG A 204 0.74 4.88 -1.92
CA ARG A 204 -0.56 5.55 -2.00
C ARG A 204 -0.47 6.93 -2.66
N ALA A 205 0.57 7.72 -2.39
CA ALA A 205 0.78 9.02 -3.05
C ALA A 205 1.04 8.89 -4.56
N LEU A 206 1.64 7.79 -5.00
CA LEU A 206 1.94 7.54 -6.41
C LEU A 206 0.73 6.96 -7.18
N VAL A 207 0.05 5.97 -6.59
CA VAL A 207 -0.95 5.16 -7.32
C VAL A 207 -2.26 4.88 -6.54
N GLY A 208 -2.42 5.44 -5.35
CA GLY A 208 -3.65 5.28 -4.55
C GLY A 208 -3.85 3.89 -3.96
N ARG A 209 -2.77 3.10 -3.88
CA ARG A 209 -2.73 1.72 -3.36
C ARG A 209 -1.45 1.52 -2.58
N GLU A 210 -1.47 0.60 -1.63
CA GLU A 210 -0.27 0.13 -0.92
C GLU A 210 0.50 -0.94 -1.72
N LEU A 211 0.13 -1.18 -2.99
CA LEU A 211 0.58 -2.32 -3.80
C LEU A 211 2.08 -2.37 -4.07
N PHE A 212 2.80 -1.25 -4.01
CA PHE A 212 4.24 -1.19 -4.30
C PHE A 212 5.12 -1.19 -3.06
N TRP A 213 4.57 -1.43 -1.86
CA TRP A 213 5.34 -1.40 -0.61
C TRP A 213 6.57 -2.32 -0.64
N HIS A 214 6.43 -3.53 -1.18
CA HIS A 214 7.50 -4.53 -1.24
C HIS A 214 8.57 -4.13 -2.25
N ALA A 215 8.16 -3.74 -3.46
CA ALA A 215 9.07 -3.28 -4.51
C ALA A 215 9.86 -2.04 -4.07
N LEU A 216 9.22 -1.07 -3.39
CA LEU A 216 9.88 0.13 -2.87
C LEU A 216 10.99 -0.23 -1.88
N ARG A 217 10.74 -1.19 -0.98
CA ARG A 217 11.72 -1.69 -0.01
C ARG A 217 12.90 -2.38 -0.68
N GLU A 218 12.64 -3.29 -1.62
CA GLU A 218 13.70 -3.99 -2.36
C GLU A 218 14.55 -3.03 -3.21
N ASN A 219 13.91 -2.08 -3.90
CA ASN A 219 14.62 -1.06 -4.69
C ASN A 219 15.47 -0.17 -3.77
N LEU A 220 14.96 0.23 -2.60
CA LEU A 220 15.70 1.03 -1.63
C LEU A 220 16.94 0.29 -1.11
N LYS A 221 16.78 -0.97 -0.70
CA LYS A 221 17.89 -1.82 -0.24
C LYS A 221 18.96 -1.93 -1.32
N LYS A 222 18.56 -2.28 -2.54
CA LYS A 222 19.47 -2.37 -3.70
C LYS A 222 20.18 -1.04 -3.95
N HIS A 223 19.44 0.06 -3.96
CA HIS A 223 19.98 1.39 -4.22
C HIS A 223 21.04 1.80 -3.18
N PHE A 224 20.80 1.54 -1.88
CA PHE A 224 21.81 1.78 -0.85
C PHE A 224 23.05 0.91 -1.05
N MET A 225 22.89 -0.38 -1.32
CA MET A 225 24.03 -1.28 -1.55
C MET A 225 24.89 -0.83 -2.73
N GLU A 226 24.27 -0.44 -3.85
CA GLU A 226 24.97 0.00 -5.05
C GLU A 226 25.65 1.37 -4.91
N ASN A 227 25.12 2.25 -4.04
CA ASN A 227 25.59 3.63 -3.89
C ASN A 227 26.23 3.91 -2.52
N LEU A 228 26.55 2.88 -1.73
CA LEU A 228 26.93 3.01 -0.32
C LEU A 228 28.08 3.98 -0.09
N SER A 229 29.09 3.98 -0.97
CA SER A 229 30.23 4.89 -0.87
C SER A 229 29.82 6.36 -0.98
N ARG A 230 28.87 6.68 -1.88
CA ARG A 230 28.35 8.04 -2.07
C ARG A 230 27.54 8.49 -0.86
N TYR A 231 26.71 7.60 -0.34
CA TYR A 231 25.94 7.81 0.88
C TYR A 231 26.84 8.07 2.10
N LYS A 232 27.86 7.21 2.31
CA LYS A 232 28.86 7.39 3.36
C LYS A 232 29.58 8.73 3.24
N ALA A 233 30.00 9.11 2.05
CA ALA A 233 30.66 10.41 1.84
C ALA A 233 29.72 11.59 2.14
N LEU A 234 28.46 11.52 1.70
CA LEU A 234 27.49 12.60 1.86
C LEU A 234 27.08 12.80 3.32
N PHE A 235 26.99 11.73 4.10
CA PHE A 235 26.48 11.75 5.47
C PHE A 235 27.51 11.40 6.54
N HIS A 236 28.82 11.42 6.23
CA HIS A 236 29.87 11.02 7.17
C HIS A 236 29.86 11.81 8.49
N ASP A 237 29.46 13.09 8.45
CA ASP A 237 29.36 13.95 9.63
C ASP A 237 28.09 13.70 10.47
N PHE A 238 27.13 12.93 9.94
CA PHE A 238 25.78 12.79 10.52
C PHE A 238 25.38 11.34 10.86
N ILE A 239 25.97 10.35 10.18
CA ILE A 239 25.66 8.93 10.32
C ILE A 239 26.95 8.17 10.54
N ASP A 240 27.04 7.41 11.64
CA ASP A 240 28.23 6.62 11.93
C ASP A 240 28.43 5.50 10.88
N ALA A 241 29.69 5.18 10.59
CA ALA A 241 30.04 4.13 9.64
C ALA A 241 29.42 2.76 10.01
N ALA A 242 29.23 2.49 11.30
CA ALA A 242 28.61 1.27 11.83
C ALA A 242 27.09 1.22 11.62
N GLU A 243 26.40 2.37 11.55
CA GLU A 243 24.94 2.41 11.39
C GLU A 243 24.46 1.98 9.99
N TRP A 244 25.36 2.00 8.99
CA TRP A 244 24.98 1.70 7.60
C TRP A 244 24.48 0.27 7.38
N GLU A 245 25.01 -0.69 8.14
CA GLU A 245 24.54 -2.07 8.06
C GLU A 245 23.07 -2.16 8.51
N ASP A 246 22.75 -1.53 9.64
CA ASP A 246 21.38 -1.45 10.17
C ASP A 246 20.44 -0.71 9.21
N ILE A 247 20.85 0.45 8.68
CA ILE A 247 20.07 1.21 7.69
C ILE A 247 19.73 0.36 6.46
N ILE A 248 20.68 -0.42 5.94
CA ILE A 248 20.43 -1.29 4.79
C ILE A 248 19.52 -2.46 5.18
N ASN A 249 19.70 -3.04 6.37
CA ASN A 249 18.87 -4.15 6.86
C ASN A 249 17.43 -3.71 7.14
N GLU A 250 17.21 -2.50 7.65
CA GLU A 250 15.89 -1.89 7.86
C GLU A 250 15.06 -1.81 6.56
N CYS A 251 15.71 -1.79 5.39
CA CYS A 251 15.06 -1.77 4.09
C CYS A 251 14.46 -3.12 3.70
N ASP A 252 14.86 -4.23 4.33
CA ASP A 252 14.36 -5.55 3.98
C ASP A 252 12.83 -5.64 4.18
N PRO A 253 12.05 -6.14 3.20
CA PRO A 253 10.62 -6.35 3.37
C PRO A 253 10.24 -7.26 4.54
N LEU A 254 11.14 -8.16 4.95
CA LEU A 254 10.95 -9.09 6.05
C LEU A 254 11.70 -8.66 7.32
N PHE A 255 12.21 -7.43 7.36
CA PHE A 255 12.89 -6.90 8.54
C PHE A 255 11.96 -6.92 9.75
N ILE A 256 12.40 -7.57 10.82
CA ILE A 256 11.75 -7.56 12.12
C ILE A 256 12.64 -6.75 13.07
N PRO A 257 12.16 -5.62 13.60
CA PRO A 257 12.96 -4.80 14.51
C PRO A 257 13.28 -5.58 15.80
N PRO A 258 14.47 -5.41 16.38
CA PRO A 258 14.80 -5.98 17.69
C PRO A 258 13.81 -5.51 18.77
N GLU A 259 13.52 -6.38 19.75
CA GLU A 259 12.61 -6.05 20.84
C GLU A 259 13.05 -4.79 21.60
N GLY A 260 12.10 -3.89 21.87
CA GLY A 260 12.32 -2.68 22.65
C GLY A 260 13.03 -1.53 21.92
N VAL A 261 13.45 -1.71 20.67
CA VAL A 261 14.04 -0.63 19.86
C VAL A 261 12.98 -0.09 18.91
N PRO A 262 12.58 1.21 19.02
CA PRO A 262 11.74 1.83 18.00
C PRO A 262 12.56 2.01 16.72
N MET A 263 12.62 0.96 15.90
CA MET A 263 13.25 0.95 14.59
C MET A 263 12.18 1.01 13.52
N GLY A 264 12.37 1.91 12.56
CA GLY A 264 11.48 2.13 11.43
C GLY A 264 12.16 3.06 10.44
N LEU A 265 11.70 3.08 9.20
CA LEU A 265 12.36 3.84 8.14
C LEU A 265 12.43 5.35 8.51
N ARG A 266 13.67 5.83 8.69
CA ARG A 266 14.07 7.21 9.03
C ARG A 266 14.27 8.12 7.80
N ASN A 267 14.58 9.40 8.01
CA ASN A 267 14.86 10.37 6.93
C ASN A 267 15.83 9.90 5.84
N ILE A 268 16.89 9.17 6.21
CA ILE A 268 17.83 8.61 5.24
C ILE A 268 17.14 7.70 4.22
N HIS A 269 16.11 6.96 4.65
CA HIS A 269 15.30 6.10 3.79
C HIS A 269 14.38 6.92 2.88
N ILE A 270 13.86 8.06 3.34
CA ILE A 270 13.06 8.96 2.50
C ILE A 270 13.95 9.59 1.42
N PHE A 271 15.16 10.02 1.78
CA PHE A 271 16.15 10.47 0.81
C PHE A 271 16.51 9.38 -0.20
N GLY A 272 16.73 8.14 0.26
CA GLY A 272 16.94 7.00 -0.63
C GLY A 272 15.75 6.74 -1.55
N LEU A 273 14.52 6.83 -1.05
CA LEU A 273 13.30 6.65 -1.85
C LEU A 273 13.10 7.77 -2.86
N ALA A 274 13.47 9.02 -2.55
CA ALA A 274 13.47 10.11 -3.51
C ALA A 274 14.41 9.78 -4.69
N ASN A 275 15.61 9.26 -4.40
CA ASN A 275 16.55 8.79 -5.42
C ASN A 275 16.05 7.57 -6.19
N VAL A 276 15.39 6.60 -5.54
CA VAL A 276 14.77 5.44 -6.23
C VAL A 276 13.67 5.87 -7.19
N LEU A 277 12.85 6.85 -6.79
CA LEU A 277 11.72 7.33 -7.58
C LEU A 277 12.10 8.39 -8.62
N HIS A 278 13.34 8.88 -8.59
CA HIS A 278 13.79 10.02 -9.39
C HIS A 278 12.87 11.24 -9.20
N ARG A 279 12.46 11.47 -7.95
CA ARG A 279 11.39 12.42 -7.63
C ARG A 279 11.54 13.02 -6.23
N PRO A 280 11.33 14.33 -6.07
CA PRO A 280 11.26 14.95 -4.75
C PRO A 280 10.15 14.39 -3.86
N ILE A 281 10.44 14.24 -2.56
CA ILE A 281 9.46 13.88 -1.53
C ILE A 281 9.46 14.99 -0.47
N ILE A 282 8.30 15.53 -0.14
CA ILE A 282 8.14 16.50 0.96
C ILE A 282 7.55 15.77 2.15
N LEU A 283 8.21 15.85 3.31
CA LEU A 283 7.70 15.38 4.59
C LEU A 283 7.27 16.58 5.43
N LEU A 284 5.95 16.71 5.64
CA LEU A 284 5.36 17.71 6.51
C LEU A 284 5.10 17.16 7.91
N ASP A 285 4.86 18.09 8.83
CA ASP A 285 4.47 17.80 10.21
C ASP A 285 3.43 18.86 10.64
N SER A 286 2.97 18.80 11.89
CA SER A 286 2.25 19.90 12.52
C SER A 286 3.09 21.18 12.51
N LEU A 287 2.47 22.36 12.64
CA LEU A 287 3.22 23.63 12.69
C LEU A 287 4.23 23.66 13.84
N SER A 288 3.89 23.10 15.00
CA SER A 288 4.81 22.97 16.13
C SER A 288 5.93 21.99 15.82
N GLY A 289 5.60 20.87 15.17
CA GLY A 289 6.56 19.87 14.75
C GLY A 289 7.60 20.38 13.76
N MET A 290 7.16 21.11 12.73
CA MET A 290 8.05 21.73 11.74
C MET A 290 8.92 22.87 12.30
N ARG A 291 8.52 23.45 13.45
CA ARG A 291 9.32 24.47 14.17
C ARG A 291 10.31 23.84 15.15
N SER A 292 10.16 22.56 15.48
CA SER A 292 11.10 21.87 16.36
C SER A 292 12.46 21.72 15.67
N SER A 293 13.55 21.85 16.43
CA SER A 293 14.92 21.82 15.92
C SER A 293 15.41 20.42 15.50
N GLY A 294 14.52 19.43 15.45
CA GLY A 294 14.86 18.09 14.99
C GLY A 294 14.62 17.93 13.50
N ASP A 295 15.43 17.11 12.85
CA ASP A 295 15.29 16.73 11.45
C ASP A 295 14.09 15.79 11.24
N TYR A 296 12.88 16.22 11.60
CA TYR A 296 11.68 15.41 11.45
C TYR A 296 10.87 15.82 10.21
N SER A 297 11.14 16.97 9.62
CA SER A 297 10.46 17.45 8.40
C SER A 297 11.48 18.03 7.44
N ALA A 298 11.33 17.69 6.17
CA ALA A 298 12.35 17.95 5.18
C ALA A 298 11.79 17.84 3.76
N THR A 299 12.48 18.50 2.83
CA THR A 299 12.35 18.25 1.40
C THR A 299 13.48 17.32 0.97
N PHE A 300 13.15 16.16 0.45
CA PHE A 300 14.11 15.15 0.00
C PHE A 300 14.21 15.20 -1.51
N LEU A 301 15.35 15.68 -2.02
CA LEU A 301 15.63 15.74 -3.45
C LEU A 301 16.36 14.47 -3.91
N PRO A 302 16.17 14.00 -5.16
CA PRO A 302 16.92 12.88 -5.73
C PRO A 302 18.38 13.28 -6.06
N GLY A 303 19.14 13.75 -5.06
CA GLY A 303 20.46 14.37 -5.24
C GLY A 303 21.57 13.45 -5.72
N LEU A 304 21.34 12.13 -5.78
CA LEU A 304 22.28 11.16 -6.35
C LEU A 304 21.96 10.79 -7.79
N ILE A 305 20.86 11.31 -8.34
CA ILE A 305 20.37 11.08 -9.70
C ILE A 305 20.57 12.36 -10.54
N PRO A 306 21.09 12.27 -11.77
CA PRO A 306 21.13 13.41 -12.68
C PRO A 306 19.74 14.01 -12.93
N GLU A 307 19.68 15.34 -13.04
CA GLU A 307 18.42 16.08 -13.16
C GLU A 307 17.60 15.64 -14.38
N GLU A 308 18.27 15.29 -15.48
CA GLU A 308 17.65 14.85 -16.74
C GLU A 308 16.90 13.52 -16.57
N LYS A 309 17.27 12.72 -15.57
CA LYS A 309 16.60 11.47 -15.22
C LYS A 309 15.43 11.68 -14.25
N CYS A 310 15.25 12.90 -13.73
CA CYS A 310 14.18 13.28 -12.80
C CYS A 310 13.01 13.98 -13.51
N MET A 311 12.90 13.80 -14.83
CA MET A 311 11.86 14.39 -15.67
C MET A 311 10.73 13.39 -15.93
N GLY A 312 9.50 13.92 -16.01
CA GLY A 312 8.32 13.18 -16.42
C GLY A 312 8.28 12.99 -17.94
N LYS A 313 7.26 12.28 -18.41
CA LYS A 313 7.02 12.07 -19.86
C LYS A 313 6.74 13.37 -20.64
N ASP A 314 6.35 14.43 -19.93
CA ASP A 314 6.16 15.77 -20.48
C ASP A 314 7.46 16.58 -20.61
N GLY A 315 8.60 15.99 -20.23
CA GLY A 315 9.91 16.66 -20.23
C GLY A 315 10.09 17.68 -19.10
N MET A 316 9.11 17.80 -18.19
CA MET A 316 9.20 18.68 -17.03
C MET A 316 9.73 17.90 -15.82
N LEU A 317 10.37 18.58 -14.88
CA LEU A 317 10.78 17.97 -13.62
C LEU A 317 9.59 17.36 -12.88
N ASN A 318 9.78 16.16 -12.34
CA ASN A 318 8.78 15.50 -11.53
C ASN A 318 8.42 16.38 -10.33
N LYS A 319 7.15 16.78 -10.24
CA LYS A 319 6.61 17.54 -9.10
C LYS A 319 6.70 16.69 -7.82
N PRO A 320 6.90 17.26 -6.62
CA PRO A 320 7.01 16.46 -5.41
C PRO A 320 5.76 15.60 -5.14
N ILE A 321 5.94 14.46 -4.46
CA ILE A 321 4.86 13.88 -3.63
C ILE A 321 4.96 14.42 -2.21
N CYS A 322 3.85 14.42 -1.48
CA CYS A 322 3.79 14.91 -0.11
C CYS A 322 3.36 13.78 0.83
N ILE A 323 4.11 13.61 1.91
CA ILE A 323 3.77 12.76 3.05
C ILE A 323 3.82 13.60 4.33
N ALA A 324 3.28 13.07 5.42
CA ALA A 324 3.29 13.74 6.71
C ALA A 324 3.38 12.73 7.86
N TRP A 325 3.84 13.21 9.02
CA TRP A 325 3.65 12.51 10.28
C TRP A 325 2.17 12.56 10.70
N SER A 326 1.63 11.44 11.17
CA SER A 326 0.23 11.36 11.59
C SER A 326 -0.02 11.81 13.04
N SER A 327 1.02 11.93 13.87
CA SER A 327 0.91 12.27 15.29
C SER A 327 2.22 12.84 15.84
N SER A 328 2.15 13.41 17.06
CA SER A 328 3.33 13.92 17.78
C SER A 328 4.36 12.83 18.11
N GLY A 329 3.93 11.56 18.14
CA GLY A 329 4.83 10.42 18.32
C GLY A 329 5.72 10.14 17.12
N ARG A 330 5.42 10.72 15.94
CA ARG A 330 6.20 10.60 14.70
C ARG A 330 6.65 9.17 14.39
N ASN A 331 5.72 8.24 14.57
CA ASN A 331 5.93 6.81 14.40
C ASN A 331 5.11 6.25 13.21
N HIS A 332 4.37 7.10 12.51
CA HIS A 332 3.49 6.68 11.42
C HIS A 332 3.43 7.75 10.33
N TYR A 333 3.75 7.32 9.10
CA TYR A 333 3.67 8.15 7.90
C TYR A 333 2.32 7.99 7.22
N ILE A 334 1.80 9.11 6.72
CA ILE A 334 0.59 9.15 5.89
C ILE A 334 0.82 10.02 4.65
N PRO A 335 0.20 9.71 3.51
CA PRO A 335 0.27 10.56 2.33
C PRO A 335 -0.69 11.74 2.43
N LEU A 336 -0.26 12.87 1.88
CA LEU A 336 -1.14 14.00 1.59
C LEU A 336 -1.40 14.00 0.08
N VAL A 337 -2.64 13.68 -0.31
CA VAL A 337 -3.01 13.51 -1.73
C VAL A 337 -3.98 14.58 -2.18
N GLY A 338 -3.88 14.94 -3.47
CA GLY A 338 -4.81 15.88 -4.07
C GLY A 338 -6.17 15.25 -4.34
N ILE A 339 -7.21 16.08 -4.52
CA ILE A 339 -8.56 15.62 -4.92
C ILE A 339 -8.70 15.77 -6.43
N LYS A 340 -9.19 14.74 -7.11
CA LYS A 340 -9.38 14.76 -8.57
C LYS A 340 -10.40 15.81 -8.96
N GLY A 341 -10.08 16.61 -9.98
CA GLY A 341 -10.91 17.73 -10.44
C GLY A 341 -10.69 19.03 -9.66
N ALA A 342 -9.98 19.00 -8.52
CA ALA A 342 -9.54 20.21 -7.84
C ALA A 342 -8.29 20.82 -8.53
N ALA A 343 -8.03 22.10 -8.23
CA ALA A 343 -6.80 22.75 -8.67
C ALA A 343 -5.56 22.06 -8.06
N LEU A 344 -4.44 22.11 -8.78
CA LEU A 344 -3.16 21.60 -8.28
C LEU A 344 -2.82 22.29 -6.95
N PRO A 345 -2.61 21.52 -5.86
CA PRO A 345 -2.32 22.11 -4.56
C PRO A 345 -1.04 22.94 -4.57
N LYS A 346 -1.14 24.17 -4.06
CA LYS A 346 -0.01 25.06 -3.83
C LYS A 346 0.42 24.96 -2.37
N LEU A 347 1.66 24.58 -2.13
CA LEU A 347 2.24 24.62 -0.79
C LEU A 347 2.79 26.04 -0.53
N PRO A 348 2.35 26.74 0.53
CA PRO A 348 2.89 28.05 0.86
C PRO A 348 4.35 27.92 1.31
N MET A 349 5.21 28.86 0.89
CA MET A 349 6.66 28.81 1.17
C MET A 349 7.02 28.65 2.65
N LYS A 350 6.22 29.23 3.56
CA LYS A 350 6.41 29.10 5.01
C LYS A 350 6.26 27.66 5.54
N LEU A 351 5.63 26.78 4.78
CA LEU A 351 5.44 25.36 5.09
C LEU A 351 6.40 24.46 4.32
N LEU A 352 7.20 25.01 3.39
CA LEU A 352 8.17 24.21 2.63
C LEU A 352 9.40 23.96 3.51
N PRO A 353 9.64 22.70 3.95
CA PRO A 353 10.82 22.40 4.75
C PRO A 353 12.09 22.51 3.91
N LYS A 354 13.23 22.75 4.59
CA LYS A 354 14.55 22.80 3.95
C LYS A 354 14.91 21.49 3.26
N ALA A 355 15.79 21.56 2.27
CA ALA A 355 16.32 20.35 1.64
C ALA A 355 17.15 19.55 2.66
N TRP A 356 16.99 18.22 2.70
CA TRP A 356 17.74 17.34 3.60
C TRP A 356 18.82 16.57 2.85
N GLY A 357 20.02 16.53 3.43
CA GLY A 357 21.17 15.82 2.87
C GLY A 357 21.78 16.43 1.61
N VAL A 358 21.31 17.61 1.18
CA VAL A 358 21.82 18.31 -0.01
C VAL A 358 21.88 19.82 0.22
N PRO A 359 22.71 20.57 -0.55
CA PRO A 359 22.73 22.04 -0.50
C PRO A 359 21.36 22.66 -0.74
N GLN A 360 21.11 23.84 -0.17
CA GLN A 360 19.82 24.56 -0.30
C GLN A 360 19.69 25.35 -1.61
N ASN A 361 20.74 25.38 -2.41
CA ASN A 361 20.96 26.34 -3.48
C ASN A 361 20.22 25.96 -4.77
#